data_AF-A0A7W0N3Z8-F1
#
_entry.id   AF-A0A7W0N3Z8-F1
#
_cell.length_a   1.000
_cell.length_b   1.000
_cell.length_c   1.000
_cell.angle_alpha   90.00
_cell.angle_beta   90.00
_cell.angle_gamma   90.00
#
_symmetry.space_group_name_H-M   'P 1'
#
loop_
_entity.id
_entity.type
_entity.pdbx_description
1 polymer ?
#
loop_
_entity_poly.entity_id
_entity_poly.type
_entity_poly.pdbx_seq_one_letter_code
_entity_poly.pdbx_strand_id
1 'polypeptide(L)'
;VGTGPGSFTSTRIGLALAQGLALALDLQVAGVSTLDALAAAREGVFPIVDARRREVFVPGPYVCAPDDLELEPGVTCIGSGAVRYRTTFEDKGALVPADDDAIHLPHARLHALLAREFGPAERLTPLYVRSPDAKVPSSA
;
A
#
# COMPACT_ATOMS: atom_id res chain seq x y z
N VAL A 1 -3.87 12.14 2.14
CA VAL A 1 -2.44 11.76 2.02
C VAL A 1 -2.32 10.24 2.12
N GLY A 2 -1.38 9.63 1.39
CA GLY A 2 -1.18 8.17 1.43
C GLY A 2 -0.59 7.71 2.77
N THR A 3 -1.20 6.71 3.41
CA THR A 3 -0.74 6.17 4.70
C THR A 3 0.11 4.90 4.57
N GLY A 4 0.31 4.41 3.35
CA GLY A 4 0.90 3.10 3.08
C GLY A 4 -0.17 2.02 2.90
N PRO A 5 0.22 0.74 2.83
CA PRO A 5 1.58 0.24 2.96
C PRO A 5 2.48 0.63 1.77
N GLY A 6 3.79 0.63 1.98
CA GLY A 6 4.78 1.10 1.01
C GLY A 6 6.17 1.28 1.64
N SER A 7 7.00 2.12 1.02
CA SER A 7 8.34 2.42 1.57
C SER A 7 8.23 3.15 2.91
N PHE A 8 8.86 2.57 3.94
CA PHE A 8 8.88 3.11 5.30
C PHE A 8 9.33 4.57 5.35
N THR A 9 10.40 4.89 4.61
CA THR A 9 10.99 6.24 4.58
C THR A 9 10.09 7.22 3.83
N SER A 10 9.63 6.90 2.62
CA SER A 10 8.85 7.86 1.83
C SER A 10 7.48 8.12 2.44
N THR A 11 6.83 7.09 3.00
CA THR A 11 5.53 7.24 3.67
C THR A 11 5.66 8.19 4.85
N ARG A 12 6.67 8.01 5.73
CA ARG A 12 6.87 8.92 6.87
C ARG A 12 7.20 10.35 6.45
N ILE A 13 8.02 10.54 5.43
CA ILE A 13 8.31 11.88 4.88
C ILE A 13 7.03 12.54 4.37
N GLY A 14 6.23 11.81 3.59
CA GLY A 14 4.96 12.32 3.04
C GLY A 14 3.94 12.69 4.11
N LEU A 15 3.81 11.87 5.16
CA LEU A 15 2.95 12.18 6.30
C LEU A 15 3.43 13.41 7.06
N ALA A 16 4.73 13.49 7.39
CA ALA A 16 5.28 14.63 8.11
C ALA A 16 5.08 15.94 7.33
N LEU A 17 5.27 15.91 6.00
CA LEU A 17 4.98 17.05 5.13
C LEU A 17 3.49 17.45 5.18
N ALA A 18 2.59 16.48 5.05
CA ALA A 18 1.15 16.75 5.12
C ALA A 18 0.74 17.31 6.49
N GLN A 19 1.31 16.81 7.58
CA GLN A 19 1.08 17.31 8.93
C GLN A 19 1.56 18.74 9.11
N GLY A 20 2.78 19.06 8.65
CA GLY A 20 3.32 20.41 8.72
C GLY A 20 2.50 21.43 7.94
N LEU A 21 2.06 21.05 6.72
CA LEU A 21 1.17 21.90 5.92
C LEU A 21 -0.19 22.10 6.59
N ALA A 22 -0.78 21.03 7.12
CA ALA A 22 -2.07 21.10 7.78
C ALA A 22 -2.04 21.96 9.04
N LEU A 23 -0.99 21.83 9.87
CA LEU A 23 -0.79 22.65 11.06
C LEU A 23 -0.59 24.13 10.70
N ALA A 24 0.22 24.43 9.68
CA ALA A 24 0.49 25.80 9.28
C ALA A 24 -0.72 26.52 8.65
N LEU A 25 -1.63 25.76 8.04
CA LEU A 25 -2.80 26.29 7.32
C LEU A 25 -4.11 26.12 8.09
N ASP A 26 -4.07 25.58 9.31
CA ASP A 26 -5.25 25.22 10.11
C ASP A 26 -6.27 24.34 9.33
N LEU A 27 -5.75 23.31 8.65
CA LEU A 27 -6.54 22.39 7.82
C LEU A 27 -6.66 21.01 8.46
N GLN A 28 -7.79 20.35 8.17
CA GLN A 28 -7.97 18.93 8.45
C GLN A 28 -7.34 18.07 7.34
N VAL A 29 -6.89 16.87 7.71
CA VAL A 29 -6.30 15.88 6.79
C VAL A 29 -6.98 14.53 6.90
N ALA A 30 -7.02 13.82 5.78
CA ALA A 30 -7.47 12.43 5.72
C ALA A 30 -6.33 11.54 5.21
N GLY A 31 -6.14 10.40 5.88
CA GLY A 31 -5.25 9.33 5.44
C GLY A 31 -5.99 8.37 4.49
N VAL A 32 -5.30 7.84 3.49
CA VAL A 32 -5.86 6.84 2.57
C VAL A 32 -4.82 5.77 2.30
N SER A 33 -5.23 4.51 2.36
CA SER A 33 -4.36 3.35 2.10
C SER A 33 -3.95 3.30 0.63
N THR A 34 -2.68 2.94 0.37
CA THR A 34 -2.17 2.67 -0.97
C THR A 34 -2.92 1.50 -1.61
N LEU A 35 -3.25 0.46 -0.83
CA LEU A 35 -3.95 -0.72 -1.33
C LEU A 35 -5.39 -0.35 -1.76
N ASP A 36 -6.07 0.47 -0.97
CA ASP A 36 -7.44 0.92 -1.29
C ASP A 36 -7.44 1.81 -2.54
N ALA A 37 -6.45 2.71 -2.65
CA ALA A 37 -6.29 3.55 -3.83
C ALA A 37 -6.00 2.74 -5.11
N LEU A 38 -5.24 1.65 -5.00
CA LEU A 38 -5.02 0.72 -6.11
C LEU A 38 -6.30 -0.06 -6.45
N ALA A 39 -6.99 -0.63 -5.45
CA ALA A 39 -8.24 -1.37 -5.65
C ALA A 39 -9.32 -0.51 -6.32
N ALA A 40 -9.34 0.80 -6.06
CA ALA A 40 -10.28 1.72 -6.67
C ALA A 40 -9.99 2.04 -8.15
N ALA A 41 -8.88 1.55 -8.73
CA ALA A 41 -8.55 1.81 -10.12
C ALA A 41 -9.52 1.12 -11.08
N ARG A 42 -10.00 -0.07 -10.72
CA ARG A 42 -10.95 -0.86 -11.49
C ARG A 42 -11.62 -1.90 -10.58
N GLU A 43 -12.92 -2.13 -10.75
CA GLU A 43 -13.59 -3.20 -10.02
C GLU A 43 -12.98 -4.58 -10.34
N GLY A 44 -12.97 -5.47 -9.34
CA GLY A 44 -12.50 -6.86 -9.49
C GLY A 44 -10.98 -7.03 -9.61
N VAL A 45 -10.17 -6.01 -9.28
CA VAL A 45 -8.71 -6.14 -9.21
C VAL A 45 -8.24 -6.44 -7.79
N PHE A 46 -7.10 -7.13 -7.69
CA PHE A 46 -6.44 -7.43 -6.43
C PHE A 46 -5.14 -6.61 -6.31
N PRO A 47 -5.07 -5.62 -5.39
CA PRO A 47 -3.91 -4.76 -5.26
C PRO A 47 -2.79 -5.47 -4.48
N ILE A 48 -1.56 -5.40 -4.99
CA ILE A 48 -0.37 -5.99 -4.38
C ILE A 48 0.77 -4.98 -4.41
N VAL A 49 1.33 -4.65 -3.24
CA VAL A 49 2.47 -3.74 -3.11
C VAL A 49 3.72 -4.53 -2.72
N ASP A 50 4.84 -4.28 -3.38
CA ASP A 50 6.14 -4.86 -3.00
C ASP A 50 6.53 -4.44 -1.57
N ALA A 51 6.59 -5.41 -0.66
CA ALA A 51 6.98 -5.17 0.73
C ALA A 51 8.51 -5.26 0.94
N ARG A 52 9.28 -5.48 -0.13
CA ARG A 52 10.69 -5.87 -0.11
C ARG A 52 10.87 -7.21 0.60
N ARG A 53 12.12 -7.67 0.72
CA ARG A 53 12.49 -8.91 1.43
C ARG A 53 11.74 -10.17 0.96
N ARG A 54 11.36 -10.23 -0.32
CA ARG A 54 10.60 -11.36 -0.89
C ARG A 54 9.20 -11.50 -0.28
N GLU A 55 8.59 -10.38 0.10
CA GLU A 55 7.25 -10.32 0.65
C GLU A 55 6.40 -9.30 -0.12
N VAL A 56 5.08 -9.41 0.02
CA VAL A 56 4.09 -8.50 -0.53
C VAL A 56 3.11 -8.03 0.54
N PHE A 57 2.65 -6.79 0.41
CA PHE A 57 1.50 -6.27 1.15
C PHE A 57 0.23 -6.45 0.31
N VAL A 58 -0.83 -6.94 0.95
CA VAL A 58 -2.12 -7.31 0.31
C VAL A 58 -3.30 -6.81 1.16
N PRO A 59 -4.56 -6.79 0.67
CA PRO A 59 -5.74 -6.36 1.44
C PRO A 59 -5.95 -7.11 2.76
N GLY A 60 -6.74 -6.53 3.67
CA GLY A 60 -6.87 -7.03 5.06
C GLY A 60 -5.70 -6.62 5.96
N PRO A 61 -5.08 -5.47 5.64
CA PRO A 61 -3.66 -5.36 5.33
C PRO A 61 -2.74 -6.28 6.14
N TYR A 62 -2.11 -7.25 5.46
CA TYR A 62 -1.06 -8.10 6.03
C TYR A 62 0.12 -8.26 5.06
N VAL A 63 1.20 -8.86 5.55
CA VAL A 63 2.41 -9.15 4.79
C VAL A 63 2.61 -10.66 4.70
N CYS A 64 2.94 -11.17 3.51
CA CYS A 64 3.21 -12.58 3.27
C CYS A 64 4.23 -12.77 2.14
N ALA A 65 4.78 -13.97 1.98
CA ALA A 65 5.52 -14.30 0.79
C ALA A 65 4.57 -14.42 -0.42
N PRO A 66 5.01 -14.07 -1.65
CA PRO A 66 4.21 -14.26 -2.86
C PRO A 66 3.72 -15.70 -3.04
N ASP A 67 4.56 -16.67 -2.65
CA ASP A 67 4.24 -18.10 -2.74
C ASP A 67 3.16 -18.55 -1.75
N ASP A 68 2.96 -17.82 -0.65
CA ASP A 68 1.94 -18.12 0.35
C ASP A 68 0.59 -17.43 0.06
N LEU A 69 0.55 -16.52 -0.92
CA LEU A 69 -0.68 -15.81 -1.26
C LEU A 69 -1.61 -16.71 -2.09
N GLU A 70 -2.79 -16.99 -1.55
CA GLU A 70 -3.88 -17.66 -2.27
C GLU A 70 -4.63 -16.65 -3.15
N LEU A 71 -4.86 -17.00 -4.41
CA LEU A 71 -5.52 -16.16 -5.41
C LEU A 71 -6.56 -16.98 -6.16
N GLU A 72 -7.70 -16.36 -6.44
CA GLU A 72 -8.72 -16.95 -7.31
C GLU A 72 -8.20 -16.99 -8.77
N PRO A 73 -8.35 -18.12 -9.50
CA PRO A 73 -7.97 -18.18 -10.91
C PRO A 73 -8.64 -17.08 -11.74
N GLY A 74 -7.86 -16.40 -12.58
CA GLY A 74 -8.30 -15.30 -13.43
C GLY A 74 -8.39 -13.94 -12.73
N VAL A 75 -8.12 -13.84 -11.42
CA VAL A 75 -8.07 -12.54 -10.74
C VAL A 75 -7.00 -11.65 -11.36
N THR A 76 -7.31 -10.37 -11.57
CA THR A 76 -6.30 -9.43 -12.06
C THR A 76 -5.52 -8.82 -10.90
N CYS A 77 -4.23 -9.14 -10.79
CA CYS A 77 -3.33 -8.55 -9.80
C CYS A 77 -2.69 -7.27 -10.35
N ILE A 78 -2.71 -6.21 -9.55
CA ILE A 78 -2.15 -4.89 -9.92
C ILE A 78 -1.22 -4.37 -8.82
N GLY A 79 -0.46 -3.32 -9.12
CA GLY A 79 0.50 -2.73 -8.19
C GLY A 79 1.92 -3.27 -8.34
N SER A 80 2.86 -2.64 -7.62
CA SER A 80 4.30 -2.92 -7.73
C SER A 80 4.68 -4.35 -7.34
N GLY A 81 3.95 -4.97 -6.42
CA GLY A 81 4.18 -6.35 -6.02
C GLY A 81 3.73 -7.32 -7.11
N ALA A 82 2.61 -7.04 -7.78
CA ALA A 82 2.12 -7.84 -8.89
C ALA A 82 3.12 -7.86 -10.06
N VAL A 83 3.67 -6.69 -10.42
CA VAL A 83 4.72 -6.60 -11.47
C VAL A 83 5.99 -7.33 -11.04
N ARG A 84 6.47 -7.09 -9.82
CA ARG A 84 7.71 -7.68 -9.32
C ARG A 84 7.69 -9.21 -9.26
N TYR A 85 6.55 -9.78 -8.90
CA TYR A 85 6.35 -11.22 -8.73
C TYR A 85 5.41 -11.80 -9.79
N ARG A 86 5.39 -11.21 -10.99
CA ARG A 86 4.52 -11.59 -12.11
C ARG A 86 4.47 -13.09 -12.32
N THR A 87 5.63 -13.72 -12.54
CA THR A 87 5.72 -15.16 -12.83
C THR A 87 5.06 -16.00 -11.74
N THR A 88 5.31 -15.68 -10.47
CA THR A 88 4.70 -16.39 -9.33
C THR A 88 3.17 -16.31 -9.36
N PHE A 89 2.61 -15.15 -9.69
CA PHE A 89 1.16 -14.97 -9.73
C PHE A 89 0.52 -15.54 -11.00
N GLU A 90 1.18 -15.42 -12.15
CA GLU A 90 0.72 -16.02 -13.41
C GLU A 90 0.74 -17.56 -13.35
N ASP A 91 1.75 -18.17 -12.73
CA ASP A 91 1.82 -19.62 -12.51
C ASP A 91 0.68 -20.12 -11.60
N LYS A 92 0.18 -19.25 -10.71
CA LYS A 92 -1.00 -19.48 -9.86
C LYS A 92 -2.34 -19.19 -10.57
N GLY A 93 -2.30 -18.79 -11.84
CA GLY A 93 -3.48 -18.52 -12.65
C GLY A 93 -4.03 -17.09 -12.55
N ALA A 94 -3.29 -16.15 -11.95
CA ALA A 94 -3.67 -14.73 -11.95
C ALA A 94 -3.32 -14.07 -13.29
N LEU A 95 -3.99 -12.95 -13.58
CA LEU A 95 -3.68 -12.07 -14.70
C LEU A 95 -2.92 -10.85 -14.19
N VAL A 96 -1.80 -10.51 -14.80
CA VAL A 96 -1.06 -9.27 -14.47
C VAL A 96 -1.00 -8.40 -15.74
N PRO A 97 -1.58 -7.18 -15.74
CA PRO A 97 -1.49 -6.24 -16.88
C PRO A 97 -0.03 -5.92 -17.25
N ALA A 98 0.24 -5.33 -18.41
CA ALA A 98 1.61 -5.05 -18.84
C ALA A 98 2.41 -4.24 -17.80
N ASP A 99 3.72 -4.49 -17.66
CA ASP A 99 4.58 -3.89 -16.62
C ASP A 99 4.51 -2.34 -16.59
N ASP A 100 4.28 -1.72 -17.75
CA ASP A 100 4.20 -0.27 -17.95
C ASP A 100 2.77 0.29 -17.89
N ASP A 101 1.77 -0.55 -17.65
CA ASP A 101 0.38 -0.12 -17.51
C ASP A 101 0.21 0.77 -16.27
N ALA A 102 -0.40 1.94 -16.46
CA ALA A 102 -0.65 2.90 -15.40
C ALA A 102 -1.55 2.34 -14.27
N ILE A 103 -2.29 1.25 -14.51
CA ILE A 103 -3.09 0.56 -13.50
C ILE A 103 -2.26 0.05 -12.31
N HIS A 104 -0.94 -0.12 -12.48
CA HIS A 104 -0.04 -0.50 -11.40
C HIS A 104 0.31 0.66 -10.43
N LEU A 105 -0.12 1.89 -10.73
CA LEU A 105 0.20 3.08 -9.94
C LEU A 105 -1.00 3.53 -9.08
N PRO A 106 -0.78 3.92 -7.81
CA PRO A 106 -1.83 4.52 -6.99
C PRO A 106 -2.13 5.94 -7.50
N HIS A 107 -3.26 6.11 -8.20
CA HIS A 107 -3.62 7.41 -8.76
C HIS A 107 -4.04 8.42 -7.68
N ALA A 108 -3.47 9.62 -7.75
CA ALA A 108 -3.81 10.73 -6.83
C ALA A 108 -5.32 11.06 -6.80
N ARG A 109 -6.01 10.97 -7.96
CA ARG A 109 -7.46 11.18 -8.02
C ARG A 109 -8.24 10.20 -7.15
N LEU A 110 -7.83 8.93 -7.11
CA LEU A 110 -8.50 7.88 -6.35
C LEU A 110 -8.21 8.05 -4.86
N HIS A 111 -6.96 8.42 -4.54
CA HIS A 111 -6.60 8.87 -3.20
C HIS A 111 -7.50 10.01 -2.70
N ALA A 112 -7.79 11.01 -3.53
CA ALA A 112 -8.66 12.12 -3.14
C ALA A 112 -10.14 11.69 -3.01
N LEU A 113 -10.63 10.84 -3.91
CA LEU A 113 -12.01 10.34 -3.89
C LEU A 113 -12.33 9.46 -2.68
N LEU A 114 -11.34 8.69 -2.19
CA LEU A 114 -11.47 7.82 -1.03
C LEU A 114 -11.27 8.54 0.30
N ALA A 115 -10.85 9.80 0.30
CA ALA A 115 -10.65 10.57 1.53
C ALA A 115 -12.01 10.87 2.20
N ARG A 116 -12.25 10.31 3.38
CA ARG A 116 -13.51 10.49 4.15
C ARG A 116 -13.28 10.98 5.57
N GLU A 117 -12.33 10.38 6.28
CA GLU A 117 -12.08 10.65 7.70
C GLU A 117 -11.13 11.84 7.90
N PHE A 118 -11.62 13.04 7.57
CA PHE A 118 -10.86 14.26 7.82
C PHE A 118 -10.80 14.56 9.31
N GLY A 119 -9.58 14.81 9.80
CA GLY A 119 -9.35 15.10 11.20
C GLY A 119 -8.05 15.88 11.44
N PRO A 120 -7.71 16.10 12.73
CA PRO A 120 -6.49 16.79 13.11
C PRO A 120 -5.24 16.08 12.58
N ALA A 121 -4.24 16.87 12.19
CA ALA A 121 -2.99 16.39 11.61
C ALA A 121 -2.25 15.39 12.51
N GLU A 122 -2.33 15.57 13.83
CA GLU A 122 -1.65 14.77 14.83
C GLU A 122 -2.15 13.32 14.88
N ARG A 123 -3.37 13.06 14.40
CA ARG A 123 -3.94 11.70 14.34
C ARG A 123 -3.44 10.90 13.14
N LEU A 124 -2.83 11.56 12.16
CA LEU A 124 -2.35 10.91 10.96
C LEU A 124 -1.11 10.04 11.29
N THR A 125 -1.26 8.73 11.17
CA THR A 125 -0.16 7.78 11.42
C THR A 125 0.06 6.86 10.21
N PRO A 126 1.31 6.39 9.98
CA PRO A 126 1.55 5.39 8.95
C PRO A 126 0.88 4.06 9.29
N LEU A 127 0.38 3.37 8.26
CA LEU A 127 -0.09 2.00 8.38
C LEU A 127 1.12 1.04 8.43
N TYR A 128 1.48 0.59 9.63
CA TYR A 128 2.53 -0.42 9.82
C TYR A 128 1.95 -1.82 9.72
N VAL A 129 2.16 -2.45 8.57
CA VAL A 129 1.71 -3.82 8.31
C VAL A 129 2.73 -4.85 8.80
N ARG A 130 4.03 -4.52 8.70
CA ARG A 130 5.13 -5.34 9.23
C ARG A 130 5.56 -4.79 10.59
N SER A 131 5.71 -5.68 11.59
CA SER A 131 6.31 -5.33 12.88
C SER A 131 7.78 -4.89 12.72
N PRO A 132 8.29 -3.97 13.55
CA PRO A 132 9.70 -3.58 13.51
C PRO A 132 10.63 -4.77 13.78
N ASP A 133 11.71 -4.92 13.00
CA ASP A 133 12.69 -6.02 13.20
C ASP A 133 13.63 -5.80 14.40
N ALA A 134 13.51 -4.67 15.10
CA ALA A 134 14.37 -4.34 16.23
C ALA A 134 14.10 -5.32 17.38
N LYS A 135 14.98 -6.30 17.53
CA LYS A 135 15.05 -7.15 18.73
C LYS A 135 15.60 -6.32 19.88
N VAL A 136 14.88 -6.23 21.00
CA VAL A 136 15.43 -5.70 22.25
C VAL A 136 16.65 -6.58 22.62
N PRO A 137 17.81 -6.01 22.98
CA PRO A 137 18.95 -6.82 23.42
C PRO A 137 18.51 -7.74 24.55
N SER A 138 18.73 -9.05 24.42
CA SER A 138 18.54 -9.97 25.53
C SER A 138 19.50 -9.55 26.63
N SER A 139 18.98 -9.17 27.79
CA SER A 139 19.78 -8.98 28.99
C SER A 139 20.49 -10.31 29.30
N ALA A 140 21.83 -10.29 29.27
CA ALA A 140 22.68 -11.37 29.73
C ALA A 140 22.74 -11.37 31.27
#